data_AF-X0UXK8-F1
#
_entry.id   AF-X0UXK8-F1
#
_cell.length_a   1.000
_cell.length_b   1.000
_cell.length_c   1.000
_cell.angle_alpha   90.00
_cell.angle_beta   90.00
_cell.angle_gamma   90.00
#
_symmetry.space_group_name_H-M   'P 1'
#
loop_
_entity.id
_entity.type
_entity.pdbx_description
1 polymer ?
#
loop_
_entity_poly.entity_id
_entity_poly.type
_entity_poly.pdbx_seq_one_letter_code
_entity_poly.pdbx_strand_id
1 'polypeptide(L)' 'KAKEYLQYLSRQYDLENKSIKEANYNKIVKDCIIGRNKVKEYLKFLTDKGLIKERFDVYRVWYSLDIAL' A
#
# COMPACT_ATOMS: atom_id res chain seq x y z
N LYS A 1 13.52 0.88 -3.63
CA LYS A 1 12.25 1.63 -3.60
C LYS A 1 11.01 0.74 -3.46
N ALA A 2 10.75 -0.24 -4.34
CA ALA A 2 9.67 -1.25 -4.13
C ALA A 2 9.65 -1.85 -2.69
N LYS A 3 10.83 -2.23 -2.18
CA LYS A 3 11.04 -2.71 -0.81
C LYS A 3 10.58 -1.72 0.28
N GLU A 4 10.74 -0.41 0.07
CA GLU A 4 10.37 0.62 1.05
C GLU A 4 8.84 0.77 1.15
N TYR A 5 8.11 0.57 0.05
CA TYR A 5 6.63 0.56 0.07
C TYR A 5 6.09 -0.67 0.78
N LEU A 6 6.67 -1.85 0.53
CA LEU A 6 6.32 -3.06 1.27
C LEU A 6 6.62 -2.91 2.76
N GLN A 7 7.75 -2.28 3.12
CA GLN A 7 8.07 -1.96 4.52
C GLN A 7 7.12 -0.92 5.13
N TYR A 8 6.69 0.08 4.36
CA TYR A 8 5.70 1.05 4.83
C TYR A 8 4.36 0.37 5.11
N LEU A 9 3.88 -0.45 4.17
CA LEU A 9 2.63 -1.19 4.31
C LEU A 9 2.71 -2.27 5.40
N SER A 10 3.86 -2.92 5.57
CA SER A 10 4.06 -3.88 6.67
C SER A 10 4.07 -3.21 8.05
N ARG A 11 4.51 -1.95 8.14
CA ARG A 11 4.36 -1.15 9.36
C ARG A 11 2.91 -0.75 9.65
N GLN A 12 2.01 -0.84 8.68
CA GLN A 12 0.58 -0.67 8.89
C GLN A 12 -0.10 -1.96 9.39
N TYR A 13 0.65 -3.05 9.57
CA TYR A 13 0.13 -4.27 10.18
C TYR A 13 -0.19 -4.04 11.66
N ASP A 14 -1.47 -4.20 12.02
CA ASP A 14 -1.96 -4.13 13.38
C ASP A 14 -1.81 -5.51 14.03
N LEU A 15 -0.80 -5.65 14.90
CA LEU A 15 -0.48 -6.90 15.57
C LEU A 15 -1.59 -7.35 16.55
N GLU A 16 -2.33 -6.42 17.15
CA GLU A 16 -3.41 -6.74 18.08
C GLU A 16 -4.64 -7.26 17.34
N ASN A 17 -5.01 -6.59 16.24
CA ASN A 17 -6.20 -6.92 15.48
C ASN A 17 -5.93 -7.95 14.37
N LYS A 18 -4.68 -8.45 14.26
CA LYS A 18 -4.19 -9.32 13.18
C LYS A 18 -4.66 -8.87 11.79
N SER A 19 -4.73 -7.56 11.58
CA SER A 19 -5.30 -6.98 10.36
C SER A 19 -4.35 -5.95 9.78
N ILE A 20 -4.33 -5.84 8.46
CA ILE A 20 -3.49 -4.85 7.80
C ILE A 20 -4.31 -3.57 7.70
N LYS A 21 -3.85 -2.49 8.34
CA LYS A 21 -4.47 -1.18 8.15
C LYS A 21 -4.24 -0.74 6.71
N GLU A 22 -5.33 -0.36 6.06
CA GLU A 22 -5.28 0.19 4.72
C GLU A 22 -4.63 1.57 4.72
N ALA A 23 -3.76 1.82 3.75
CA ALA A 23 -3.13 3.11 3.54
C ALA A 23 -3.73 3.80 2.32
N ASN A 24 -4.18 5.04 2.52
CA ASN A 24 -4.68 5.87 1.42
C ASN A 24 -3.55 6.25 0.45
N TYR A 25 -3.80 6.23 -0.85
CA TYR A 25 -2.84 6.62 -1.88
C TYR A 25 -2.16 7.97 -1.60
N ASN A 26 -2.93 9.01 -1.24
CA ASN A 26 -2.37 10.34 -0.99
C ASN A 26 -1.46 10.36 0.23
N LYS A 27 -1.74 9.52 1.22
CA LYS A 27 -0.88 9.36 2.41
C LYS A 27 0.43 8.65 2.04
N ILE A 28 0.37 7.59 1.23
CA ILE A 28 1.56 6.90 0.72
C ILE A 28 2.44 7.86 -0.10
N VAL A 29 1.84 8.65 -1.00
CA VAL A 29 2.58 9.66 -1.79
C VAL A 29 3.27 10.69 -0.89
N LYS A 30 2.56 11.19 0.13
CA LYS A 30 3.09 12.18 1.07
C LYS A 30 4.26 11.61 1.89
N ASP A 31 4.09 10.40 2.43
CA ASP A 31 5.03 9.80 3.35
C ASP A 31 6.28 9.23 2.65
N CYS A 32 6.15 8.77 1.40
CA CYS A 32 7.27 8.21 0.64
C CYS A 32 8.12 9.26 -0.09
N ILE A 33 7.76 10.56 -0.06
CA ILE A 33 8.50 11.70 -0.64
C ILE A 33 8.98 11.41 -2.08
N ILE A 34 8.11 10.81 -2.90
CA ILE A 34 8.40 10.46 -4.29
C ILE A 34 7.26 11.01 -5.17
N GLY A 35 7.59 11.40 -6.41
CA GLY A 35 6.61 11.86 -7.38
C GLY A 35 5.48 10.84 -7.61
N ARG A 36 4.25 11.33 -7.69
CA ARG A 36 3.00 10.53 -7.84
C ARG A 36 3.10 9.42 -8.88
N ASN A 37 3.67 9.70 -10.05
CA ASN A 37 3.76 8.73 -11.13
C ASN A 37 4.56 7.48 -10.74
N LYS A 38 5.71 7.66 -10.05
CA LYS A 38 6.52 6.53 -9.59
C LYS A 38 5.80 5.73 -8.50
N VAL A 39 5.11 6.40 -7.57
CA VAL A 39 4.32 5.70 -6.55
C VAL A 39 3.25 4.83 -7.20
N LYS A 40 2.54 5.35 -8.20
CA LYS A 40 1.53 4.59 -8.95
C LYS A 40 2.13 3.38 -9.68
N GLU A 41 3.27 3.54 -10.34
CA GLU A 41 3.98 2.43 -11.00
C GLU A 41 4.37 1.33 -10.00
N TYR A 42 4.94 1.71 -8.86
CA TYR A 42 5.35 0.74 -7.84
C TYR A 42 4.16 0.04 -7.20
N LEU A 43 3.09 0.76 -6.86
CA LEU A 43 1.89 0.16 -6.29
C LEU A 43 1.25 -0.80 -7.29
N LYS A 44 1.12 -0.39 -8.56
CA LYS A 44 0.63 -1.29 -9.62
C LYS A 44 1.50 -2.55 -9.74
N PHE A 45 2.83 -2.40 -9.76
CA PHE A 45 3.74 -3.55 -9.81
C PHE A 45 3.55 -4.50 -8.62
N LEU A 46 3.34 -3.98 -7.41
CA LEU A 46 3.11 -4.79 -6.22
C LEU A 46 1.74 -5.48 -6.24
N THR A 47 0.70 -4.79 -6.73
CA THR A 47 -0.64 -5.36 -6.93
C THR A 47 -0.61 -6.48 -7.97
N ASP A 48 0.04 -6.26 -9.11
CA ASP A 48 0.20 -7.27 -10.18
C ASP A 48 0.95 -8.51 -9.69
N LYS A 49 1.81 -8.37 -8.67
CA LYS A 49 2.53 -9.48 -8.02
C LYS A 49 1.71 -10.19 -6.93
N GLY A 50 0.50 -9.71 -6.62
CA GLY A 50 -0.33 -10.26 -5.55
C GLY A 50 0.24 -10.05 -4.15
N LEU A 51 1.09 -9.03 -3.96
CA LEU A 51 1.68 -8.72 -2.65
C LEU A 51 0.84 -7.71 -1.85
N ILE A 52 0.03 -6.93 -2.56
CA ILE A 52 -0.85 -5.91 -1.98
C ILE A 52 -2.22 -5.97 -2.67
N LYS A 53 -3.27 -5.61 -1.94
CA LYS A 53 -4.63 -5.42 -2.45
C LYS A 53 -4.91 -3.94 -2.64
N GLU A 54 -5.58 -3.62 -3.73
CA GLU A 54 -6.14 -2.30 -4.00
C GLU A 54 -7.64 -2.32 -3.72
N ARG A 55 -8.14 -1.35 -2.96
CA ARG A 55 -9.57 -1.10 -2.77
C ARG A 55 -9.92 0.30 -3.22
N PHE A 56 -10.93 0.39 -4.08
CA PHE A 56 -11.51 1.66 -4.48
C PHE A 56 -12.73 1.99 -3.63
N ASP A 57 -12.79 3.21 -3.11
CA ASP A 57 -13.92 3.75 -2.35
C ASP A 57 -14.29 5.11 -2.94
N VAL A 58 -15.21 5.09 -3.92
CA VAL A 58 -15.82 6.19 -4.72
C VAL A 58 -14.86 7.28 -5.22
N TYR A 59 -14.13 7.95 -4.34
CA TYR A 59 -13.16 9.01 -4.61
C TYR A 59 -11.74 8.70 -4.14
N ARG A 60 -11.51 7.56 -3.48
CA ARG A 60 -10.26 7.24 -2.78
C ARG A 60 -9.77 5.85 -3.13
N VAL A 61 -8.44 5.72 -3.23
CA VAL A 61 -7.76 4.44 -3.42
C VAL A 61 -7.01 4.10 -2.13
N TRP A 62 -7.20 2.87 -1.68
CA TRP A 62 -6.64 2.31 -0.47
C TRP A 62 -5.82 1.07 -0.82
N TYR A 63 -4.69 0.90 -0.14
CA TYR A 63 -3.80 -0.24 -0.33
C TYR A 63 -3.57 -0.96 1.00
N SER A 64 -3.62 -2.28 0.99
CA SER A 64 -3.25 -3.14 2.11
C SER A 64 -2.33 -4.25 1.62
N LEU A 65 -1.58 -4.89 2.51
CA LEU A 65 -0.85 -6.11 2.14
C LEU A 65 -1.86 -7.22 1.81
N ASP A 66 -1.51 -8.05 0.83
CA ASP A 66 -2.26 -9.26 0.57
C ASP A 66 -1.61 -10.41 1.33
N ILE A 67 -1.89 -10.49 2.63
CA ILE A 67 -1.45 -11.61 3.43
C ILE A 67 -2.59 -12.63 3.41
N ALA A 68 -2.53 -13.57 2.46
CA ALA A 68 -3.17 -14.86 2.63
C ALA A 68 -2.37 -15.60 3.74
N LEU A 69 -2.80 -15.42 5.00
CA LEU A 69 -2.41 -16.29 6.12
C LEU A 69 -3.23 -17.58 6.05
#